data_AF-A0A252EE26-F1
#
_entry.id   AF-A0A252EE26-F1
#
_cell.length_a   1.000
_cell.length_b   1.000
_cell.length_c   1.000
_cell.angle_alpha   90.00
_cell.angle_beta   90.00
_cell.angle_gamma   90.00
#
_symmetry.space_group_name_H-M   'P 1'
#
loop_
_entity.id
_entity.type
_entity.pdbx_description
1 polymer ?
#
loop_
_entity_poly.entity_id
_entity_poly.type
_entity_poly.pdbx_seq_one_letter_code
_entity_poly.pdbx_strand_id
1 'polypeptide(L)'
;DYVWDHATGTLVEYVAPAVVIPLAKQAASEISGWIATQASMASAMGETFTADMQAYVKAIRSIADGTDTTSTKLPDRPATIMS
;
A
#
# COMPACT_ATOMS: atom_id res chain seq x y z
N ASP A 1 29.12 3.93 3.29
CA ASP A 1 29.83 2.86 4.03
C ASP A 1 30.44 1.87 3.06
N TYR A 2 31.54 1.22 3.43
CA TYR A 2 32.19 0.19 2.60
C TYR A 2 32.29 -1.10 3.41
N VAL A 3 32.14 -2.25 2.73
CA VAL A 3 32.27 -3.57 3.35
C VAL A 3 33.47 -4.28 2.70
N TRP A 4 34.23 -5.01 3.52
CA TRP A 4 35.30 -5.85 3.00
C TRP A 4 34.70 -7.12 2.39
N ASP A 5 34.91 -7.30 1.08
CA ASP A 5 34.56 -8.53 0.39
C ASP A 5 35.68 -9.56 0.55
N HIS A 6 35.46 -10.59 1.36
CA HIS A 6 36.42 -11.66 1.61
C HIS A 6 36.65 -12.58 0.41
N ALA A 7 35.76 -12.58 -0.59
CA ALA A 7 35.91 -13.38 -1.80
C ALA A 7 36.84 -12.71 -2.83
N THR A 8 36.79 -11.38 -2.93
CA THR A 8 37.61 -10.60 -3.88
C THR A 8 38.80 -9.91 -3.22
N GLY A 9 38.82 -9.79 -1.90
CA GLY A 9 39.87 -9.10 -1.14
C GLY A 9 39.87 -7.59 -1.35
N THR A 10 38.68 -6.99 -1.56
CA THR A 10 38.55 -5.55 -1.85
C THR A 10 37.48 -4.88 -0.98
N LEU A 11 37.60 -3.57 -0.79
CA LEU A 11 36.53 -2.74 -0.23
C LEU A 11 35.49 -2.48 -1.33
N VAL A 12 34.28 -2.97 -1.11
CA VAL A 12 33.14 -2.72 -2.00
C VAL A 12 32.18 -1.72 -1.36
N GLU A 13 31.54 -0.90 -2.18
CA GLU A 13 30.51 0.04 -1.70
C GLU A 13 29.36 -0.75 -1.06
N TYR A 14 28.96 -0.34 0.15
CA TYR A 14 27.81 -0.94 0.79
C TYR A 14 26.53 -0.54 0.06
N VAL A 15 25.86 -1.52 -0.54
CA VAL A 15 24.51 -1.36 -1.06
C VAL A 15 23.55 -2.00 -0.05
N ALA A 16 22.77 -1.16 0.64
CA ALA A 16 21.74 -1.66 1.55
C ALA A 16 20.69 -2.49 0.77
N PRO A 17 20.26 -3.65 1.29
CA PRO A 17 19.18 -4.40 0.67
C PRO A 17 17.91 -3.55 0.55
N ALA A 18 17.25 -3.60 -0.61
CA ALA A 18 15.95 -2.96 -0.77
C ALA A 18 14.93 -3.61 0.19
N VAL A 19 14.27 -2.80 1.01
CA VAL A 19 13.19 -3.26 1.88
C VAL A 19 11.95 -3.51 1.01
N VAL A 20 11.66 -4.78 0.74
CA VAL A 20 10.44 -5.18 0.03
C VAL A 20 9.30 -5.28 1.04
N ILE A 21 8.36 -4.34 0.99
CA ILE A 21 7.13 -4.40 1.79
C ILE A 21 6.12 -5.25 1.02
N PRO A 22 5.64 -6.38 1.59
CA PRO A 22 4.64 -7.22 0.92
C PRO A 22 3.39 -6.42 0.55
N LEU A 23 2.81 -6.69 -0.62
CA LEU A 23 1.65 -5.94 -1.11
C LEU A 23 0.47 -5.96 -0.14
N ALA A 24 0.21 -7.11 0.49
CA ALA A 24 -0.81 -7.23 1.54
C ALA A 24 -0.57 -6.31 2.74
N LYS A 25 0.70 -6.05 3.11
CA LYS A 25 1.04 -5.10 4.17
C LYS A 25 0.81 -3.66 3.74
N GLN A 26 1.13 -3.32 2.49
CA GLN A 26 0.82 -2.00 1.93
C GLN A 26 -0.70 -1.76 1.93
N ALA A 27 -1.49 -2.75 1.52
CA ALA A 27 -2.95 -2.68 1.53
C ALA A 27 -3.52 -2.53 2.95
N ALA A 28 -2.98 -3.26 3.93
CA ALA A 28 -3.36 -3.11 5.33
C ALA A 28 -3.08 -1.68 5.85
N SER A 29 -1.94 -1.08 5.48
CA SER A 29 -1.63 0.32 5.80
C SER A 29 -2.56 1.33 5.11
N GLU A 30 -2.97 1.05 3.86
CA GLU A 30 -3.94 1.90 3.14
C GLU A 30 -5.32 1.89 3.82
N ILE A 31 -5.76 0.73 4.32
CA ILE A 31 -7.02 0.57 5.07
C ILE A 31 -6.98 1.37 6.37
N SER A 32 -5.95 1.19 7.19
CA SER A 32 -5.86 1.83 8.51
C SER A 32 -5.48 3.30 8.45
N GLY A 33 -4.90 3.76 7.34
CA GLY A 33 -4.49 5.15 7.13
C GLY A 33 -5.49 5.94 6.30
N TRP A 34 -5.30 5.92 4.98
CA TRP A 34 -6.01 6.83 4.08
C TRP A 34 -7.51 6.53 4.00
N ILE A 35 -7.89 5.26 3.82
CA ILE A 35 -9.31 4.86 3.74
C ILE A 35 -10.05 5.21 5.04
N ALA A 36 -9.45 4.93 6.20
CA ALA A 36 -10.03 5.28 7.49
C ALA A 36 -10.27 6.80 7.62
N THR A 37 -9.31 7.61 7.17
CA THR A 37 -9.43 9.09 7.18
C THR A 37 -10.60 9.54 6.31
N GLN A 38 -10.72 9.00 5.09
CA GLN A 38 -11.85 9.34 4.21
C GLN A 38 -13.19 8.93 4.84
N ALA A 39 -13.28 7.74 5.42
CA ALA A 39 -14.51 7.26 6.07
C ALA A 39 -14.93 8.18 7.24
N SER A 40 -13.97 8.67 8.03
CA SER A 40 -14.25 9.62 9.11
C SER A 40 -14.76 10.97 8.58
N MET A 41 -14.18 11.49 7.50
CA MET A 41 -14.65 12.73 6.87
C MET A 41 -16.07 12.58 6.31
N ALA A 42 -16.34 11.49 5.57
CA ALA A 42 -17.67 11.18 5.04
C ALA A 42 -18.72 11.17 6.16
N SER A 43 -18.41 10.46 7.25
CA SER A 43 -19.30 10.35 8.42
C SER A 43 -19.55 11.71 9.08
N ALA A 44 -18.52 12.55 9.20
CA ALA A 44 -18.65 13.88 9.78
C ALA A 44 -19.47 14.85 8.91
N MET A 45 -19.43 14.67 7.60
CA MET A 45 -20.13 15.52 6.62
C MET A 45 -21.52 14.99 6.25
N GLY A 46 -21.88 13.79 6.68
CA GLY A 46 -23.13 13.13 6.26
C GLY A 46 -23.11 12.64 4.81
N GLU A 47 -21.91 12.52 4.22
CA GLU A 47 -21.69 12.02 2.86
C GLU A 47 -21.43 10.52 2.87
N THR A 48 -21.50 9.90 1.70
CA THR A 48 -21.18 8.48 1.52
C THR A 48 -20.12 8.27 0.45
N PHE A 49 -19.41 7.14 0.51
CA PHE A 49 -18.46 6.79 -0.54
C PHE A 49 -19.17 6.58 -1.88
N THR A 50 -18.61 7.14 -2.94
CA THR A 50 -19.01 6.85 -4.33
C THR A 50 -18.86 5.36 -4.64
N ALA A 51 -19.51 4.91 -5.73
CA ALA A 51 -19.35 3.54 -6.21
C ALA A 51 -17.88 3.19 -6.50
N ASP A 52 -17.11 4.12 -7.06
CA ASP A 52 -15.69 3.94 -7.36
C ASP A 52 -14.86 3.78 -6.09
N MET A 53 -15.13 4.59 -5.06
CA MET A 53 -14.47 4.45 -3.76
C MET A 53 -14.84 3.14 -3.05
N GLN A 54 -16.09 2.69 -3.16
CA GLN A 54 -16.48 1.39 -2.63
C GLN A 54 -15.78 0.23 -3.37
N ALA A 55 -15.64 0.31 -4.70
CA ALA A 55 -14.89 -0.67 -5.48
C ALA A 55 -13.41 -0.69 -5.10
N TYR A 56 -12.81 0.49 -4.93
CA TYR A 56 -11.44 0.65 -4.45
C TYR A 56 -11.23 -0.02 -3.08
N VAL A 57 -12.08 0.28 -2.08
CA VAL A 57 -11.98 -0.32 -0.74
C VAL A 57 -12.09 -1.84 -0.79
N LYS A 58 -12.96 -2.39 -1.65
CA LYS A 58 -13.08 -3.85 -1.84
C LYS A 58 -11.81 -4.46 -2.44
N ALA A 59 -11.22 -3.82 -3.44
CA ALA A 59 -9.97 -4.27 -4.06
C ALA A 59 -8.82 -4.26 -3.03
N ILE A 60 -8.67 -3.17 -2.27
CA ILE A 60 -7.65 -3.08 -1.22
C ILE A 60 -7.85 -4.16 -0.14
N ARG A 61 -9.09 -4.43 0.30
CA ARG A 61 -9.38 -5.53 1.23
C ARG A 61 -8.99 -6.90 0.66
N SER A 62 -9.34 -7.16 -0.60
CA SER A 62 -8.96 -8.42 -1.26
C SER A 62 -7.44 -8.62 -1.32
N ILE A 63 -6.68 -7.54 -1.54
CA ILE A 63 -5.21 -7.59 -1.52
C ILE A 63 -4.69 -7.80 -0.08
N ALA A 64 -5.25 -7.10 0.91
CA ALA A 64 -4.84 -7.21 2.31
C ALA A 64 -5.07 -8.62 2.89
N ASP A 65 -6.20 -9.23 2.53
CA ASP A 65 -6.60 -10.57 2.99
C ASP A 65 -5.94 -11.69 2.17
N GLY A 66 -5.19 -11.34 1.12
CA GLY A 66 -4.46 -12.28 0.28
C GLY A 66 -5.34 -13.06 -0.72
N THR A 67 -6.60 -12.67 -0.90
CA THR A 67 -7.50 -13.28 -1.89
C THR A 67 -7.21 -12.81 -3.31
N ASP A 68 -6.62 -11.62 -3.47
CA ASP A 68 -6.04 -11.19 -4.74
C ASP A 68 -4.58 -11.67 -4.85
N THR A 69 -4.35 -12.62 -5.76
CA THR A 69 -3.04 -13.20 -6.04
C THR A 69 -2.44 -12.71 -7.37
N THR A 70 -3.13 -11.81 -8.06
CA THR A 70 -2.76 -11.32 -9.40
C THR A 70 -2.20 -9.91 -9.39
N SER A 71 -2.63 -9.10 -8.43
CA SER A 71 -2.15 -7.72 -8.28
C SER A 71 -0.68 -7.67 -7.89
N THR A 72 0.06 -6.80 -8.58
CA THR A 72 1.49 -6.52 -8.32
C THR A 72 1.72 -5.15 -7.69
N LYS A 73 0.68 -4.32 -7.63
CA LYS A 73 0.66 -3.00 -7.00
C LYS A 73 -0.73 -2.71 -6.43
N LEU A 74 -0.84 -1.71 -5.57
CA LEU A 74 -2.15 -1.20 -5.17
C LEU A 74 -2.83 -0.54 -6.38
N PRO A 75 -4.17 -0.65 -6.50
CA PRO A 75 -4.93 0.15 -7.45
C PRO A 75 -4.73 1.65 -7.19
N ASP A 76 -4.89 2.45 -8.24
CA ASP A 76 -4.85 3.90 -8.12
C ASP A 76 -6.10 4.39 -7.35
N ARG A 77 -5.92 5.40 -6.50
CA ARG A 77 -7.04 5.99 -5.74
C ARG A 77 -8.04 6.65 -6.69
N PRO A 78 -9.36 6.53 -6.43
CA PRO A 78 -10.37 7.20 -7.24
C PRO A 78 -10.26 8.72 -7.11
N ALA A 79 -10.67 9.45 -8.15
CA ALA A 79 -10.66 10.92 -8.14
C ALA A 79 -11.82 11.50 -7.31
N THR A 80 -12.99 10.86 -7.37
CA THR A 80 -14.20 11.28 -6.65
C THR A 80 -14.47 10.33 -5.49
N ILE A 81 -14.30 10.82 -4.27
CA ILE A 81 -14.37 9.98 -3.05
C ILE A 81 -15.80 9.92 -2.48
N MET A 82 -16.48 11.07 -2.43
CA MET A 82 -17.77 11.24 -1.75
C MET A 82 -18.90 11.62 -2.71
N SER A 83 -20.13 11.30 -2.31
CA SER A 83 -21.40 11.74 -2.91
C SER A 83 -22.45 12.03 -1.86
#